data_AF-A0A2V2GLW1-F1
#
_entry.id   AF-A0A2V2GLW1-F1
#
_cell.length_a   1.000
_cell.length_b   1.000
_cell.length_c   1.000
_cell.angle_alpha   90.00
_cell.angle_beta   90.00
_cell.angle_gamma   90.00
#
_symmetry.space_group_name_H-M   'P 1'
#
loop_
_entity.id
_entity.type
_entity.pdbx_description
1 polymer ?
#
loop_
_entity_poly.entity_id
_entity_poly.type
_entity_poly.pdbx_seq_one_letter_code
_entity_poly.pdbx_strand_id
1 'polypeptide(L)'
;MKAKKYSPIAALLCCIMLLPVLLTGCGSSLEGTWVCAKAKSGYPDIMIVEHDGKGSIEGVDMNWYTKNDRLYINAVQLVSYSNDYEYKFDGGFLLLDERVYIRQGSKNEDVYAYAERLYKNGNYEAARLAFAFLDDFKDSEQRIEDCKEAQKGVKYDKAAALYDSGEYEEAQKIFSSLSDFKDSADREALCRDALKNEEYERAKALMAEGSYDEASSILSSLGDYKDCSTLASECAAGVREAKYNRAKELLEKGCYNTAATILYNLSGKDAAALLRECDKRQKIELCNTWQCIDPADGYPDTLTLENPAGDYKSGTGTMDGADIRWEASYHAYSIGGAETIVELKLILSSDNRYYSYDDPKIGKQVMALDNCVYFPEGATDADKYETAEILYEDSDYKRAGIVYTALGSYKDCEKKAALCRGKS
;
A
#
# COMPACT_ATOMS: atom_id res chain seq x y z
N MET A 1 40.00 14.10 11.99
CA MET A 1 39.52 13.15 10.97
C MET A 1 40.73 12.39 10.45
N LYS A 2 40.79 11.10 10.80
CA LYS A 2 41.90 10.18 10.50
C LYS A 2 41.75 9.63 9.08
N ALA A 3 42.89 9.48 8.42
CA ALA A 3 43.09 8.62 7.27
C ALA A 3 42.80 7.13 7.59
N LYS A 4 42.43 6.37 6.55
CA LYS A 4 42.78 4.96 6.33
C LYS A 4 43.07 4.83 4.83
N LYS A 5 44.33 4.91 4.37
CA LYS A 5 45.31 3.82 4.20
C LYS A 5 44.67 2.50 3.76
N TYR A 6 44.87 2.15 2.49
CA TYR A 6 45.71 1.00 2.15
C TYR A 6 46.71 1.37 1.05
N SER A 7 47.91 0.83 1.22
CA SER A 7 49.15 0.96 0.47
C SER A 7 49.57 -0.46 0.04
N PRO A 8 50.73 -0.72 -0.62
CA PRO A 8 50.80 -1.16 -1.99
C PRO A 8 51.46 -2.55 -2.16
N ILE A 9 51.20 -3.18 -3.29
CA ILE A 9 52.12 -4.12 -3.94
C ILE A 9 52.19 -3.62 -5.39
N ALA A 10 53.08 -2.68 -5.72
CA ALA A 10 54.43 -2.95 -6.25
C ALA A 10 54.35 -3.92 -7.45
N ALA A 11 54.22 -3.41 -8.68
CA ALA A 11 55.33 -2.99 -9.54
C ALA A 11 56.18 -4.16 -10.06
N LEU A 12 56.05 -4.42 -11.36
CA LEU A 12 57.03 -4.88 -12.38
C LEU A 12 56.16 -5.44 -13.53
N LEU A 13 56.16 -4.95 -14.77
CA LEU A 13 57.27 -4.42 -15.56
C LEU A 13 56.76 -3.53 -16.70
N CYS A 14 57.43 -2.39 -16.85
CA CYS A 14 57.56 -1.65 -18.09
C CYS A 14 58.13 -2.52 -19.22
N CYS A 15 58.01 -2.00 -20.44
CA CYS A 15 58.82 -2.29 -21.64
C CYS A 15 58.35 -3.42 -22.55
N ILE A 16 57.36 -3.11 -23.41
CA ILE A 16 57.43 -3.32 -24.88
C ILE A 16 56.71 -2.11 -25.51
N MET A 17 57.31 -0.93 -25.63
CA MET A 17 58.07 -0.45 -26.80
C MET A 17 57.56 -1.01 -28.15
N LEU A 18 57.00 -0.12 -28.97
CA LEU A 18 57.08 -0.13 -30.43
C LEU A 18 56.93 -1.49 -31.12
N LEU A 19 55.70 -1.85 -31.47
CA LEU A 19 55.45 -2.71 -32.62
C LEU A 19 54.23 -2.16 -33.38
N PRO A 20 54.43 -1.38 -34.46
CA PRO A 20 53.42 -1.21 -35.49
C PRO A 20 53.30 -2.57 -36.17
N VAL A 21 52.43 -3.43 -35.66
CA VAL A 21 52.20 -4.76 -36.22
C VAL A 21 50.75 -4.89 -36.59
N LEU A 22 50.53 -4.64 -37.88
CA LEU A 22 49.66 -5.45 -38.73
C LEU A 22 48.20 -5.53 -38.28
N LEU A 23 47.51 -4.40 -38.35
CA LEU A 23 46.13 -4.38 -38.87
C LEU A 23 46.12 -3.67 -40.24
N THR A 24 47.09 -4.00 -41.10
CA THR A 24 46.95 -3.80 -42.53
C THR A 24 45.92 -4.81 -43.02
N GLY A 25 44.67 -4.38 -43.15
CA GLY A 25 43.66 -5.17 -43.83
C GLY A 25 42.24 -4.98 -43.34
N CYS A 26 41.78 -3.75 -43.14
CA CYS A 26 40.34 -3.44 -43.23
C CYS A 26 40.01 -1.92 -43.27
N GLY A 27 40.97 -1.06 -42.95
CA GLY A 27 40.80 0.41 -42.92
C GLY A 27 40.74 1.06 -44.30
N SER A 28 39.82 0.63 -45.16
CA SER A 28 39.51 1.33 -46.42
C SER A 28 38.01 1.38 -46.73
N SER A 29 37.20 0.56 -46.07
CA SER A 29 35.76 0.48 -46.37
C SER A 29 34.93 1.55 -45.66
N LEU A 30 35.36 2.00 -44.47
CA LEU A 30 34.60 2.90 -43.58
C LEU A 30 34.94 4.38 -43.72
N GLU A 31 36.07 4.72 -44.35
CA GLU A 31 36.55 6.10 -44.44
C GLU A 31 35.64 7.02 -45.24
N GLY A 32 35.54 8.25 -44.80
CA GLY A 32 34.80 9.31 -45.48
C GLY A 32 33.73 9.92 -44.60
N THR A 33 32.89 10.73 -45.25
CA THR A 33 31.83 11.48 -44.60
C THR A 33 30.55 10.67 -44.58
N TRP A 34 29.89 10.62 -43.42
CA TRP A 34 28.65 9.92 -43.16
C TRP A 34 27.60 10.91 -42.69
N VAL A 35 26.41 10.85 -43.29
CA VAL A 35 25.29 11.74 -43.01
C VAL A 35 24.19 10.98 -42.31
N CYS A 36 23.66 11.53 -41.22
CA CYS A 36 22.53 10.91 -40.51
C CYS A 36 21.24 11.08 -41.31
N ALA A 37 20.48 9.99 -41.50
CA ALA A 37 19.18 10.00 -42.18
C ALA A 37 18.10 10.80 -41.42
N LYS A 38 18.33 11.11 -40.13
CA LYS A 38 17.49 12.03 -39.35
C LYS A 38 18.27 12.72 -38.24
N ALA A 39 18.57 14.00 -38.46
CA ALA A 39 19.00 14.94 -37.43
C ALA A 39 17.93 15.02 -36.33
N LYS A 40 18.25 14.59 -35.11
CA LYS A 40 17.40 14.79 -33.92
C LYS A 40 18.21 15.74 -33.05
N SER A 41 17.59 16.78 -32.48
CA SER A 41 18.30 17.75 -31.62
C SER A 41 19.17 17.05 -30.57
N GLY A 42 20.45 17.44 -30.48
CA GLY A 42 21.43 16.89 -29.53
C GLY A 42 22.21 15.66 -30.01
N TYR A 43 22.13 15.30 -31.30
CA TYR A 43 22.86 14.15 -31.87
C TYR A 43 23.52 14.50 -33.19
N PRO A 44 24.59 13.78 -33.55
CA PRO A 44 25.45 14.23 -34.61
C PRO A 44 24.93 14.00 -36.02
N ASP A 45 24.83 15.08 -36.76
CA ASP A 45 24.35 15.09 -38.15
C ASP A 45 25.39 14.54 -39.13
N ILE A 46 26.67 14.79 -38.85
CA ILE A 46 27.80 14.40 -39.68
C ILE A 46 28.85 13.68 -38.85
N MET A 47 29.32 12.56 -39.38
CA MET A 47 30.42 11.78 -38.85
C MET A 47 31.48 11.63 -39.94
N ILE A 48 32.73 11.93 -39.60
CA ILE A 48 33.88 11.79 -40.48
C ILE A 48 34.75 10.68 -39.91
N VAL A 49 34.98 9.64 -40.70
CA VAL A 49 35.88 8.55 -40.34
C VAL A 49 37.15 8.69 -41.17
N GLU A 50 38.29 8.81 -40.50
CA GLU A 50 39.61 9.00 -41.11
C GLU A 50 40.46 7.73 -40.95
N HIS A 51 41.59 7.68 -41.68
CA HIS A 51 42.57 6.61 -41.57
C HIS A 51 43.12 6.47 -40.12
N ASP A 52 43.64 5.29 -39.80
CA ASP A 52 44.37 4.98 -38.56
C ASP A 52 43.55 5.12 -37.26
N GLY A 53 42.23 4.96 -37.35
CA GLY A 53 41.36 4.95 -36.18
C GLY A 53 41.11 6.33 -35.59
N LYS A 54 41.10 7.36 -36.43
CA LYS A 54 40.73 8.74 -36.09
C LYS A 54 39.46 9.14 -36.83
N GLY A 55 38.80 10.17 -36.34
CA GLY A 55 37.63 10.74 -36.99
C GLY A 55 37.04 11.87 -36.17
N SER A 56 35.97 12.47 -36.67
CA SER A 56 35.25 13.51 -35.95
C SER A 56 33.74 13.32 -36.02
N ILE A 57 33.06 13.72 -34.95
CA ILE A 57 31.61 13.79 -34.87
C ILE A 57 31.25 15.26 -34.65
N GLU A 58 30.57 15.89 -35.62
CA GLU A 58 30.28 17.34 -35.57
C GLU A 58 31.51 18.22 -35.24
N GLY A 59 32.70 17.80 -35.65
CA GLY A 59 33.96 18.50 -35.37
C GLY A 59 34.61 18.18 -34.02
N VAL A 60 34.08 17.24 -33.24
CA VAL A 60 34.73 16.70 -32.03
C VAL A 60 35.56 15.47 -32.40
N ASP A 61 36.86 15.51 -32.08
CA ASP A 61 37.81 14.43 -32.38
C ASP A 61 37.49 13.15 -31.58
N MET A 62 37.50 12.02 -32.27
CA MET A 62 37.21 10.70 -31.73
C MET A 62 38.19 9.65 -32.25
N ASN A 63 38.45 8.63 -31.44
CA ASN A 63 39.19 7.45 -31.87
C ASN A 63 38.22 6.32 -32.25
N TRP A 64 38.58 5.54 -33.25
CA TRP A 64 37.74 4.49 -33.84
C TRP A 64 38.55 3.23 -34.08
N TYR A 65 37.93 2.06 -34.00
CA TYR A 65 38.55 0.83 -34.49
C TYR A 65 37.50 -0.15 -34.97
N THR A 66 37.91 -1.09 -35.84
CA THR A 66 37.03 -2.14 -36.35
C THR A 66 37.51 -3.51 -35.91
N LYS A 67 36.56 -4.41 -35.60
CA LYS A 67 36.85 -5.80 -35.25
C LYS A 67 35.64 -6.67 -35.59
N ASN A 68 35.84 -7.75 -36.34
CA ASN A 68 34.78 -8.69 -36.75
C ASN A 68 33.57 -8.00 -37.43
N ASP A 69 33.83 -7.14 -38.42
CA ASP A 69 32.80 -6.35 -39.14
C ASP A 69 31.98 -5.40 -38.26
N ARG A 70 32.49 -5.08 -37.07
CA ARG A 70 31.91 -4.12 -36.13
C ARG A 70 32.82 -2.92 -35.97
N LEU A 71 32.22 -1.75 -35.78
CA LEU A 71 32.89 -0.49 -35.47
C LEU A 71 32.87 -0.26 -33.94
N TYR A 72 33.83 0.46 -33.40
CA TYR A 72 33.91 0.86 -32.00
C TYR A 72 34.41 2.31 -31.94
N ILE A 73 33.89 3.12 -31.00
CA ILE A 73 34.15 4.56 -30.89
C ILE A 73 34.60 4.89 -29.46
N ASN A 74 35.69 5.63 -29.31
CA ASN A 74 36.20 6.10 -28.03
C ASN A 74 36.36 7.62 -28.04
N ALA A 75 35.70 8.32 -27.12
CA ALA A 75 35.72 9.77 -27.02
C ALA A 75 37.01 10.29 -26.41
N VAL A 76 37.78 11.06 -27.18
CA VAL A 76 39.01 11.68 -26.69
C VAL A 76 38.68 13.05 -26.11
N GLN A 77 38.05 13.09 -24.93
CA GLN A 77 38.19 14.19 -23.97
C GLN A 77 37.56 13.88 -22.58
N LEU A 78 38.45 13.56 -21.63
CA LEU A 78 38.42 13.89 -20.20
C LEU A 78 37.23 13.53 -19.27
N VAL A 79 36.23 12.73 -19.68
CA VAL A 79 35.36 12.02 -18.72
C VAL A 79 35.09 10.61 -19.22
N SER A 80 35.39 9.62 -18.38
CA SER A 80 35.24 8.20 -18.66
C SER A 80 33.78 7.81 -18.89
N TYR A 81 33.38 7.65 -20.14
CA TYR A 81 32.34 6.70 -20.55
C TYR A 81 32.83 5.97 -21.80
N SER A 82 33.60 4.90 -21.60
CA SER A 82 33.88 3.93 -22.65
C SER A 82 32.68 2.99 -22.75
N ASN A 83 31.69 3.37 -23.55
CA ASN A 83 30.66 2.42 -23.97
C ASN A 83 31.15 1.77 -25.26
N ASP A 84 31.53 0.49 -25.20
CA ASP A 84 31.79 -0.32 -26.38
C ASP A 84 30.45 -0.56 -27.10
N TYR A 85 30.08 0.37 -27.98
CA TYR A 85 28.90 0.21 -28.83
C TYR A 85 29.21 -0.75 -29.99
N GLU A 86 28.33 -1.71 -30.23
CA GLU A 86 28.44 -2.72 -31.29
C GLU A 86 27.66 -2.27 -32.54
N TYR A 87 28.30 -2.24 -33.72
CA TYR A 87 27.67 -1.77 -34.97
C TYR A 87 27.74 -2.81 -36.09
N LYS A 88 26.78 -2.78 -37.02
CA LYS A 88 26.82 -3.56 -38.27
C LYS A 88 27.18 -2.63 -39.44
N PHE A 89 28.19 -3.02 -40.20
CA PHE A 89 28.69 -2.29 -41.37
C PHE A 89 28.39 -3.07 -42.66
N ASP A 90 27.85 -2.38 -43.67
CA ASP A 90 27.56 -2.97 -44.99
C ASP A 90 28.04 -2.05 -46.14
N GLY A 91 29.35 -1.76 -46.17
CA GLY A 91 30.04 -1.10 -47.30
C GLY A 91 29.79 0.40 -47.49
N GLY A 92 28.57 0.88 -47.20
CA GLY A 92 28.13 2.29 -47.34
C GLY A 92 27.06 2.73 -46.35
N PHE A 93 26.71 1.86 -45.39
CA PHE A 93 25.66 2.10 -44.39
C PHE A 93 26.11 1.72 -43.00
N LEU A 94 25.71 2.52 -42.00
CA LEU A 94 26.01 2.31 -40.59
C LEU A 94 24.73 2.51 -39.76
N LEU A 95 24.40 1.55 -38.89
CA LEU A 95 23.31 1.65 -37.92
C LEU A 95 23.90 1.89 -36.52
N LEU A 96 23.59 3.02 -35.90
CA LEU A 96 24.14 3.45 -34.61
C LEU A 96 23.00 3.91 -33.69
N ASP A 97 22.76 3.19 -32.61
CA ASP A 97 21.71 3.51 -31.62
C ASP A 97 20.36 3.86 -32.28
N GLU A 98 19.88 2.93 -33.13
CA GLU A 98 18.66 3.07 -33.95
C GLU A 98 18.69 4.17 -35.04
N ARG A 99 19.83 4.83 -35.28
CA ARG A 99 20.02 5.80 -36.37
C ARG A 99 20.72 5.21 -37.56
N VAL A 100 20.28 5.63 -38.74
CA VAL A 100 20.89 5.25 -40.01
C VAL A 100 21.84 6.36 -40.45
N TYR A 101 23.11 6.02 -40.65
CA TYR A 101 24.13 6.86 -41.28
C TYR A 101 24.43 6.34 -42.68
N ILE A 102 24.46 7.25 -43.64
CA ILE A 102 24.61 6.97 -45.06
C ILE A 102 25.87 7.69 -45.54
N ARG A 103 26.77 6.98 -46.22
CA ARG A 103 28.01 7.58 -46.73
C ARG A 103 27.68 8.64 -47.78
N GLN A 104 28.31 9.80 -47.68
CA GLN A 104 28.15 10.89 -48.62
C GLN A 104 28.52 10.43 -50.04
N GLY A 105 27.65 10.73 -51.01
CA GLY A 105 27.82 10.28 -52.40
C GLY A 105 27.33 8.86 -52.69
N SER A 106 26.69 8.17 -51.73
CA SER A 106 25.98 6.91 -51.99
C SER A 106 24.88 7.11 -53.03
N LYS A 107 24.69 6.12 -53.91
CA LYS A 107 23.62 6.16 -54.92
C LYS A 107 22.27 5.86 -54.27
N ASN A 108 21.21 6.52 -54.73
CA ASN A 108 19.85 6.31 -54.21
C ASN A 108 19.41 4.83 -54.35
N GLU A 109 19.82 4.12 -55.41
CA GLU A 109 19.55 2.69 -55.58
C GLU A 109 20.13 1.84 -54.45
N ASP A 110 21.34 2.16 -54.00
CA ASP A 110 22.04 1.42 -52.96
C ASP A 110 21.38 1.69 -51.59
N VAL A 111 21.03 2.95 -51.31
CA VAL A 111 20.31 3.36 -50.09
C VAL A 111 18.94 2.70 -50.03
N TYR A 112 18.22 2.65 -51.16
CA TYR A 112 16.92 1.99 -51.24
C TYR A 112 17.05 0.49 -50.99
N ALA A 113 18.04 -0.17 -51.60
CA ALA A 113 18.30 -1.59 -51.37
C ALA A 113 18.66 -1.87 -49.89
N TYR A 114 19.33 -0.95 -49.21
CA TYR A 114 19.62 -1.05 -47.78
C TYR A 114 18.37 -0.86 -46.92
N ALA A 115 17.52 0.13 -47.23
CA ALA A 115 16.24 0.34 -46.55
C ALA A 115 15.33 -0.92 -46.65
N GLU A 116 15.28 -1.54 -47.83
CA GLU A 116 14.59 -2.82 -48.06
C GLU A 116 15.16 -3.98 -47.21
N ARG A 117 16.50 -4.06 -47.06
CA ARG A 117 17.13 -5.04 -46.16
C ARG A 117 16.73 -4.80 -44.71
N LEU A 118 16.74 -3.54 -44.26
CA LEU A 118 16.31 -3.18 -42.91
C LEU A 118 14.85 -3.57 -42.67
N TYR A 119 13.96 -3.29 -43.63
CA TYR A 119 12.55 -3.66 -43.55
C TYR A 119 12.37 -5.17 -43.43
N LYS A 120 13.01 -5.95 -44.31
CA LYS A 120 12.94 -7.43 -44.29
C LYS A 120 13.49 -8.04 -43.01
N ASN A 121 14.45 -7.37 -42.36
CA ASN A 121 15.02 -7.79 -41.09
C ASN A 121 14.20 -7.34 -39.87
N GLY A 122 13.05 -6.69 -40.07
CA GLY A 122 12.19 -6.18 -38.99
C GLY A 122 12.67 -4.88 -38.36
N ASN A 123 13.72 -4.25 -38.88
CA ASN A 123 14.25 -2.97 -38.38
C ASN A 123 13.43 -1.80 -38.95
N TYR A 124 12.12 -1.79 -38.70
CA TYR A 124 11.18 -0.91 -39.38
C TYR A 124 11.44 0.58 -39.12
N GLU A 125 11.90 0.98 -37.93
CA GLU A 125 12.24 2.40 -37.69
C GLU A 125 13.46 2.82 -38.51
N ALA A 126 14.52 2.02 -38.50
CA ALA A 126 15.71 2.29 -39.31
C ALA A 126 15.37 2.32 -40.81
N ALA A 127 14.56 1.36 -41.28
CA ALA A 127 14.08 1.34 -42.66
C ALA A 127 13.30 2.61 -43.00
N ARG A 128 12.37 3.03 -42.12
CA ARG A 128 11.59 4.26 -42.28
C ARG A 128 12.48 5.50 -42.39
N LEU A 129 13.55 5.59 -41.60
CA LEU A 129 14.52 6.68 -41.67
C LEU A 129 15.29 6.67 -42.99
N ALA A 130 15.73 5.49 -43.45
CA ALA A 130 16.44 5.35 -44.71
C ALA A 130 15.56 5.69 -45.93
N PHE A 131 14.28 5.28 -45.93
CA PHE A 131 13.31 5.68 -46.95
C PHE A 131 12.99 7.17 -46.88
N ALA A 132 12.90 7.77 -45.68
CA ALA A 132 12.70 9.22 -45.55
C ALA A 132 13.88 10.03 -46.10
N PHE A 133 15.11 9.52 -45.99
CA PHE A 133 16.29 10.17 -46.57
C PHE A 133 16.28 10.18 -48.11
N LEU A 134 15.59 9.22 -48.72
CA LEU A 134 15.47 9.09 -50.18
C LEU A 134 14.44 10.03 -50.81
N ASP A 135 13.63 10.70 -49.99
CA ASP A 135 12.59 11.65 -50.42
C ASP A 135 11.65 11.05 -51.50
N ASP A 136 11.60 11.63 -52.70
CA ASP A 136 10.72 11.24 -53.81
C ASP A 136 11.25 10.07 -54.66
N PHE A 137 12.39 9.49 -54.29
CA PHE A 137 12.98 8.40 -55.07
C PHE A 137 12.12 7.13 -55.00
N LYS A 138 11.61 6.71 -56.17
CA LYS A 138 10.73 5.52 -56.33
C LYS A 138 9.45 5.64 -55.48
N ASP A 139 9.13 4.59 -54.73
CA ASP A 139 7.98 4.45 -53.85
C ASP A 139 8.35 4.68 -52.37
N SER A 140 9.43 5.43 -52.09
CA SER A 140 9.93 5.64 -50.72
C SER A 140 8.87 6.23 -49.78
N GLU A 141 8.01 7.13 -50.26
CA GLU A 141 6.87 7.65 -49.48
C GLU A 141 5.92 6.53 -49.04
N GLN A 142 5.53 5.63 -49.95
CA GLN A 142 4.69 4.48 -49.62
C GLN A 142 5.42 3.53 -48.67
N ARG A 143 6.72 3.31 -48.85
CA ARG A 143 7.52 2.48 -47.95
C ARG A 143 7.61 3.01 -46.53
N ILE A 144 7.57 4.33 -46.34
CA ILE A 144 7.48 4.93 -45.01
C ILE A 144 6.17 4.53 -44.31
N GLU A 145 5.05 4.52 -45.03
CA GLU A 145 3.76 4.06 -44.50
C GLU A 145 3.77 2.55 -44.22
N ASP A 146 4.34 1.73 -45.11
CA ASP A 146 4.52 0.29 -44.90
C ASP A 146 5.34 0.01 -43.62
N CYS A 147 6.37 0.81 -43.34
CA CYS A 147 7.17 0.71 -42.11
C CYS A 147 6.34 1.06 -40.87
N LYS A 148 5.55 2.14 -40.91
CA LYS A 148 4.68 2.54 -39.78
C LYS A 148 3.64 1.45 -39.48
N GLU A 149 3.06 0.85 -40.51
CA GLU A 149 2.10 -0.23 -40.35
C GLU A 149 2.74 -1.48 -39.75
N ALA A 150 3.94 -1.85 -40.22
CA ALA A 150 4.69 -2.97 -39.65
C ALA A 150 5.07 -2.73 -38.18
N GLN A 151 5.41 -1.50 -37.79
CA GLN A 151 5.67 -1.13 -36.40
C GLN A 151 4.42 -1.29 -35.51
N LYS A 152 3.23 -0.96 -36.01
CA LYS A 152 1.98 -1.25 -35.27
C LYS A 152 1.82 -2.75 -35.05
N GLY A 153 2.16 -3.58 -36.05
CA GLY A 153 2.21 -5.03 -35.93
C GLY A 153 3.09 -5.51 -34.79
N VAL A 154 4.34 -5.01 -34.70
CA VAL A 154 5.26 -5.36 -33.60
C VAL A 154 4.72 -4.95 -32.23
N LYS A 155 4.13 -3.75 -32.12
CA LYS A 155 3.51 -3.28 -30.87
C LYS A 155 2.31 -4.15 -30.48
N TYR A 156 1.49 -4.53 -31.45
CA TYR A 156 0.36 -5.42 -31.24
C TYR A 156 0.82 -6.78 -30.71
N ASP A 157 1.82 -7.38 -31.34
CA ASP A 157 2.34 -8.69 -30.92
C ASP A 157 2.96 -8.62 -29.52
N LYS A 158 3.62 -7.51 -29.18
CA LYS A 158 4.09 -7.24 -27.82
C LYS A 158 2.94 -7.13 -26.81
N ALA A 159 1.87 -6.41 -27.15
CA ALA A 159 0.71 -6.28 -26.28
C ALA A 159 -0.02 -7.61 -26.06
N ALA A 160 -0.11 -8.44 -27.11
CA ALA A 160 -0.65 -9.79 -27.01
C ALA A 160 0.21 -10.67 -26.09
N ALA A 161 1.54 -10.60 -26.19
CA ALA A 161 2.43 -11.34 -25.30
C ALA A 161 2.31 -10.89 -23.83
N LEU A 162 2.14 -9.59 -23.57
CA LEU A 162 1.88 -9.06 -22.22
C LEU A 162 0.52 -9.51 -21.69
N TYR A 163 -0.51 -9.56 -22.54
CA TYR A 163 -1.81 -10.10 -22.14
C TYR A 163 -1.70 -11.58 -21.76
N ASP A 164 -0.99 -12.38 -22.56
CA ASP A 164 -0.79 -13.81 -22.31
C ASP A 164 0.08 -14.08 -21.06
N SER A 165 0.94 -13.13 -20.65
CA SER A 165 1.71 -13.21 -19.41
C SER A 165 0.94 -12.71 -18.17
N GLY A 166 -0.27 -12.16 -18.34
CA GLY A 166 -1.06 -11.57 -17.26
C GLY A 166 -0.70 -10.12 -16.92
N GLU A 167 0.15 -9.46 -17.71
CA GLU A 167 0.51 -8.04 -17.54
C GLU A 167 -0.54 -7.13 -18.19
N TYR A 168 -1.77 -7.18 -17.68
CA TYR A 168 -2.94 -6.59 -18.33
C TYR A 168 -2.90 -5.06 -18.41
N GLU A 169 -2.36 -4.33 -17.42
CA GLU A 169 -2.27 -2.86 -17.49
C GLU A 169 -1.33 -2.38 -18.60
N GLU A 170 -0.18 -3.02 -18.75
CA GLU A 170 0.78 -2.66 -19.81
C GLU A 170 0.26 -3.07 -21.19
N ALA A 171 -0.37 -4.24 -21.30
CA ALA A 171 -1.07 -4.66 -22.51
C ALA A 171 -2.17 -3.66 -22.90
N GLN A 172 -3.01 -3.24 -21.94
CA GLN A 172 -4.09 -2.28 -22.16
C GLN A 172 -3.57 -0.95 -22.73
N LYS A 173 -2.49 -0.39 -22.15
CA LYS A 173 -1.89 0.86 -22.63
C LYS A 173 -1.44 0.76 -24.08
N ILE A 174 -0.81 -0.35 -24.47
CA ILE A 174 -0.33 -0.54 -25.84
C ILE A 174 -1.52 -0.74 -26.80
N PHE A 175 -2.49 -1.60 -26.47
CA PHE A 175 -3.68 -1.79 -27.31
C PHE A 175 -4.47 -0.48 -27.49
N SER A 176 -4.64 0.31 -26.44
CA SER A 176 -5.28 1.63 -26.52
C SER A 176 -4.52 2.58 -27.45
N SER A 177 -3.18 2.56 -27.42
CA SER A 177 -2.35 3.37 -28.33
C SER A 177 -2.44 2.95 -29.81
N LEU A 178 -2.91 1.73 -30.08
CA LEU A 178 -3.07 1.18 -31.42
C LEU A 178 -4.47 1.47 -32.02
N SER A 179 -5.43 1.89 -31.19
CA SER A 179 -6.81 2.23 -31.58
C SER A 179 -7.43 1.19 -32.51
N ASP A 180 -7.57 1.52 -33.80
CA ASP A 180 -8.32 0.75 -34.79
C ASP A 180 -7.44 -0.25 -35.55
N PHE A 181 -6.17 -0.40 -35.16
CA PHE A 181 -5.29 -1.39 -35.77
C PHE A 181 -5.70 -2.81 -35.34
N LYS A 182 -6.10 -3.64 -36.32
CA LYS A 182 -6.65 -4.98 -36.08
C LYS A 182 -7.83 -4.93 -35.07
N ASP A 183 -7.86 -5.85 -34.12
CA ASP A 183 -8.82 -5.96 -33.00
C ASP A 183 -8.31 -5.27 -31.72
N SER A 184 -7.41 -4.27 -31.81
CA SER A 184 -6.80 -3.65 -30.62
C SER A 184 -7.84 -3.05 -29.65
N ALA A 185 -8.92 -2.44 -30.15
CA ALA A 185 -10.00 -1.93 -29.31
C ALA A 185 -10.71 -3.05 -28.51
N ASP A 186 -10.96 -4.20 -29.15
CA ASP A 186 -11.55 -5.37 -28.48
C ASP A 186 -10.58 -5.97 -27.46
N ARG A 187 -9.28 -6.05 -27.80
CA ARG A 187 -8.22 -6.51 -26.89
C ARG A 187 -8.04 -5.60 -25.68
N GLU A 188 -8.14 -4.28 -25.86
CA GLU A 188 -8.14 -3.32 -24.75
C GLU A 188 -9.33 -3.61 -23.80
N ALA A 189 -10.51 -3.87 -24.35
CA ALA A 189 -11.68 -4.24 -23.56
C ALA A 189 -11.48 -5.55 -22.78
N LEU A 190 -10.85 -6.56 -23.39
CA LEU A 190 -10.47 -7.80 -22.70
C LEU A 190 -9.47 -7.57 -21.57
N CYS A 191 -8.49 -6.66 -21.74
CA CYS A 191 -7.58 -6.30 -20.65
C CYS A 191 -8.34 -5.66 -19.47
N ARG A 192 -9.27 -4.73 -19.75
CA ARG A 192 -10.12 -4.13 -18.70
C ARG A 192 -10.96 -5.17 -17.96
N ASP A 193 -11.49 -6.15 -18.68
CA ASP A 193 -12.28 -7.23 -18.08
C ASP A 193 -11.42 -8.13 -17.19
N ALA A 194 -10.21 -8.46 -17.63
CA ALA A 194 -9.25 -9.24 -16.84
C ALA A 194 -8.85 -8.51 -15.54
N LEU A 195 -8.56 -7.20 -15.62
CA LEU A 195 -8.24 -6.38 -14.43
C LEU A 195 -9.41 -6.32 -13.43
N LYS A 196 -10.65 -6.16 -13.92
CA LYS A 196 -11.84 -6.25 -13.06
C LYS A 196 -11.97 -7.62 -12.42
N ASN A 197 -11.65 -8.68 -13.15
CA ASN A 197 -11.67 -10.04 -12.63
C ASN A 197 -10.63 -10.27 -11.51
N GLU A 198 -9.44 -9.69 -11.62
CA GLU A 198 -8.41 -9.77 -10.57
C GLU A 198 -8.86 -9.08 -9.27
N GLU A 199 -9.39 -7.86 -9.37
CA GLU A 199 -9.95 -7.15 -8.21
C GLU A 199 -11.15 -7.88 -7.62
N TYR A 200 -11.98 -8.51 -8.47
CA TYR A 200 -13.10 -9.34 -8.02
C TYR A 200 -12.63 -10.56 -7.20
N GLU A 201 -11.64 -11.31 -7.70
CA GLU A 201 -11.11 -12.47 -6.97
C GLU A 201 -10.36 -12.05 -5.70
N ARG A 202 -9.65 -10.91 -5.74
CA ARG A 202 -9.04 -10.32 -4.55
C ARG A 202 -10.07 -9.98 -3.47
N ALA A 203 -11.20 -9.37 -3.86
CA ALA A 203 -12.27 -9.09 -2.90
C ALA A 203 -12.84 -10.36 -2.27
N LYS A 204 -13.03 -11.43 -3.06
CA LYS A 204 -13.46 -12.74 -2.53
C LYS A 204 -12.45 -13.36 -1.57
N ALA A 205 -11.16 -13.23 -1.84
CA ALA A 205 -10.12 -13.68 -0.91
C ALA A 205 -10.19 -12.91 0.43
N LEU A 206 -10.35 -11.59 0.38
CA LEU A 206 -10.54 -10.76 1.57
C LEU A 206 -11.80 -11.15 2.36
N MET A 207 -12.90 -11.49 1.68
CA MET A 207 -14.11 -12.03 2.34
C MET A 207 -13.82 -13.33 3.08
N ALA A 208 -13.08 -14.26 2.46
CA ALA A 208 -12.71 -15.54 3.07
C ALA A 208 -11.79 -15.36 4.31
N GLU A 209 -11.00 -14.29 4.33
CA GLU A 209 -10.16 -13.90 5.47
C GLU A 209 -10.94 -13.13 6.56
N GLY A 210 -12.20 -12.75 6.30
CA GLY A 210 -13.03 -11.96 7.21
C GLY A 210 -12.80 -10.44 7.14
N SER A 211 -11.98 -9.97 6.18
CA SER A 211 -11.68 -8.56 5.91
C SER A 211 -12.81 -7.90 5.09
N TYR A 212 -14.02 -7.94 5.64
CA TYR A 212 -15.25 -7.55 4.92
C TYR A 212 -15.31 -6.06 4.54
N ASP A 213 -14.76 -5.15 5.35
CA ASP A 213 -14.75 -3.71 5.03
C ASP A 213 -13.91 -3.41 3.79
N GLU A 214 -12.71 -4.01 3.69
CA GLU A 214 -11.83 -3.88 2.53
C GLU A 214 -12.45 -4.52 1.28
N ALA A 215 -12.98 -5.75 1.42
CA ALA A 215 -13.68 -6.43 0.33
C ALA A 215 -14.87 -5.62 -0.20
N SER A 216 -15.69 -5.04 0.70
CA SER A 216 -16.84 -4.23 0.33
C SER A 216 -16.44 -2.99 -0.47
N SER A 217 -15.30 -2.36 -0.15
CA SER A 217 -14.78 -1.20 -0.88
C SER A 217 -14.43 -1.57 -2.33
N ILE A 218 -13.71 -2.68 -2.53
CA ILE A 218 -13.33 -3.18 -3.86
C ILE A 218 -14.58 -3.55 -4.67
N LEU A 219 -15.49 -4.35 -4.10
CA LEU A 219 -16.73 -4.76 -4.78
C LEU A 219 -17.59 -3.56 -5.18
N SER A 220 -17.69 -2.54 -4.33
CA SER A 220 -18.44 -1.31 -4.63
C SER A 220 -17.83 -0.54 -5.78
N SER A 221 -16.50 -0.52 -5.89
CA SER A 221 -15.78 0.12 -7.01
C SER A 221 -16.00 -0.62 -8.34
N LEU A 222 -16.23 -1.93 -8.28
CA LEU A 222 -16.53 -2.77 -9.44
C LEU A 222 -18.00 -2.69 -9.89
N GLY A 223 -18.90 -2.16 -9.06
CA GLY A 223 -20.30 -1.89 -9.41
C GLY A 223 -21.06 -3.15 -9.81
N ASP A 224 -21.67 -3.13 -11.00
CA ASP A 224 -22.48 -4.23 -11.55
C ASP A 224 -21.64 -5.36 -12.21
N TYR A 225 -20.32 -5.38 -11.99
CA TYR A 225 -19.48 -6.46 -12.48
C TYR A 225 -19.86 -7.78 -11.80
N LYS A 226 -20.31 -8.78 -12.57
CA LYS A 226 -20.77 -10.08 -12.06
C LYS A 226 -21.79 -9.92 -10.92
N ASP A 227 -21.53 -10.55 -9.77
CA ASP A 227 -22.36 -10.53 -8.56
C ASP A 227 -21.80 -9.59 -7.47
N CYS A 228 -20.94 -8.62 -7.83
CA CYS A 228 -20.33 -7.68 -6.87
C CYS A 228 -21.34 -6.99 -5.95
N SER A 229 -22.50 -6.58 -6.47
CA SER A 229 -23.56 -5.95 -5.67
C SER A 229 -24.14 -6.90 -4.60
N THR A 230 -24.29 -8.17 -4.94
CA THR A 230 -24.71 -9.22 -3.99
C THR A 230 -23.62 -9.48 -2.96
N LEU A 231 -22.38 -9.67 -3.39
CA LEU A 231 -21.25 -9.90 -2.49
C LEU A 231 -20.99 -8.71 -1.55
N ALA A 232 -21.19 -7.47 -2.00
CA ALA A 232 -21.09 -6.30 -1.13
C ALA A 232 -22.17 -6.32 -0.02
N SER A 233 -23.37 -6.80 -0.33
CA SER A 233 -24.42 -7.01 0.65
C SER A 233 -24.08 -8.12 1.65
N GLU A 234 -23.40 -9.18 1.17
CA GLU A 234 -22.86 -10.25 2.02
C GLU A 234 -21.72 -9.75 2.92
N CYS A 235 -20.81 -8.89 2.43
CA CYS A 235 -19.81 -8.21 3.25
C CYS A 235 -20.47 -7.43 4.39
N ALA A 236 -21.54 -6.68 4.09
CA ALA A 236 -22.28 -5.98 5.13
C ALA A 236 -22.89 -6.94 6.17
N ALA A 237 -23.32 -8.14 5.76
CA ALA A 237 -23.74 -9.19 6.69
C ALA A 237 -22.57 -9.73 7.52
N GLY A 238 -21.42 -10.00 6.90
CA GLY A 238 -20.20 -10.43 7.58
C GLY A 238 -19.70 -9.42 8.62
N VAL A 239 -19.70 -8.11 8.31
CA VAL A 239 -19.39 -7.04 9.27
C VAL A 239 -20.36 -7.06 10.45
N ARG A 240 -21.67 -7.25 10.19
CA ARG A 240 -22.66 -7.35 11.26
C ARG A 240 -22.41 -8.55 12.16
N GLU A 241 -22.11 -9.71 11.57
CA GLU A 241 -21.81 -10.93 12.30
C GLU A 241 -20.52 -10.82 13.12
N ALA A 242 -19.45 -10.24 12.57
CA ALA A 242 -18.20 -10.00 13.27
C ALA A 242 -18.40 -9.09 14.50
N LYS A 243 -19.14 -7.99 14.33
CA LYS A 243 -19.52 -7.10 15.45
C LYS A 243 -20.39 -7.83 16.48
N TYR A 244 -21.32 -8.68 16.05
CA TYR A 244 -22.16 -9.45 16.95
C TYR A 244 -21.34 -10.44 17.79
N ASN A 245 -20.40 -11.15 17.18
CA ASN A 245 -19.49 -12.07 17.87
C ASN A 245 -18.55 -11.33 18.82
N ARG A 246 -18.02 -10.17 18.42
CA ARG A 246 -17.24 -9.29 19.30
C ARG A 246 -18.02 -8.87 20.55
N ALA A 247 -19.31 -8.56 20.41
CA ALA A 247 -20.14 -8.23 21.56
C ALA A 247 -20.34 -9.44 22.50
N LYS A 248 -20.45 -10.67 21.97
CA LYS A 248 -20.50 -11.89 22.81
C LYS A 248 -19.22 -12.06 23.62
N GLU A 249 -18.05 -11.91 23.00
CA GLU A 249 -16.76 -12.00 23.70
C GLU A 249 -16.67 -10.95 24.81
N LEU A 250 -17.09 -9.71 24.55
CA LEU A 250 -17.11 -8.64 25.54
C LEU A 250 -18.07 -8.96 26.70
N LEU A 251 -19.22 -9.56 26.42
CA LEU A 251 -20.15 -10.03 27.45
C LEU A 251 -19.51 -11.12 28.32
N GLU A 252 -18.78 -12.07 27.74
CA GLU A 252 -18.06 -13.11 28.51
C GLU A 252 -16.95 -12.52 29.39
N LYS A 253 -16.31 -11.44 28.94
CA LYS A 253 -15.32 -10.67 29.70
C LYS A 253 -15.92 -9.72 30.75
N GLY A 254 -17.24 -9.55 30.78
CA GLY A 254 -17.92 -8.64 31.69
C GLY A 254 -17.90 -7.17 31.27
N CYS A 255 -17.50 -6.85 30.03
CA CYS A 255 -17.52 -5.50 29.47
C CYS A 255 -18.91 -5.15 28.91
N TYR A 256 -19.92 -5.12 29.79
CA TYR A 256 -21.34 -5.07 29.39
C TYR A 256 -21.74 -3.78 28.66
N ASN A 257 -21.22 -2.62 29.10
CA ASN A 257 -21.50 -1.33 28.44
C ASN A 257 -21.02 -1.32 26.99
N THR A 258 -19.76 -1.70 26.75
CA THR A 258 -19.15 -1.76 25.42
C THR A 258 -19.87 -2.77 24.52
N ALA A 259 -20.20 -3.96 25.05
CA ALA A 259 -20.99 -4.96 24.33
C ALA A 259 -22.39 -4.42 23.94
N ALA A 260 -23.06 -3.74 24.87
CA ALA A 260 -24.38 -3.15 24.64
C ALA A 260 -24.34 -2.07 23.55
N THR A 261 -23.32 -1.20 23.54
CA THR A 261 -23.14 -0.18 22.49
C THR A 261 -22.97 -0.82 21.11
N ILE A 262 -22.17 -1.89 20.99
CA ILE A 262 -21.99 -2.60 19.71
C ILE A 262 -23.31 -3.23 19.25
N LEU A 263 -24.03 -3.90 20.15
CA LEU A 263 -25.31 -4.57 19.84
C LEU A 263 -26.40 -3.60 19.44
N TYR A 264 -26.43 -2.42 20.06
CA TYR A 264 -27.36 -1.34 19.71
C TYR A 264 -27.16 -0.89 18.26
N ASN A 265 -25.90 -0.64 17.87
CA ASN A 265 -25.55 -0.19 16.52
C ASN A 265 -25.81 -1.25 15.43
N LEU A 266 -26.03 -2.52 15.81
CA LEU A 266 -26.35 -3.60 14.88
C LEU A 266 -27.83 -3.70 14.52
N SER A 267 -28.73 -3.08 15.30
CA SER A 267 -30.19 -3.00 15.09
C SER A 267 -30.82 -4.24 14.44
N GLY A 268 -31.24 -5.22 15.25
CA GLY A 268 -31.87 -6.44 14.76
C GLY A 268 -32.45 -7.33 15.86
N LYS A 269 -33.28 -8.31 15.48
CA LYS A 269 -33.94 -9.24 16.43
C LYS A 269 -32.93 -10.06 17.25
N ASP A 270 -31.81 -10.43 16.64
CA ASP A 270 -30.81 -11.31 17.28
C ASP A 270 -29.89 -10.57 18.28
N ALA A 271 -29.74 -9.26 18.12
CA ALA A 271 -28.99 -8.40 19.05
C ALA A 271 -29.81 -8.08 20.33
N ALA A 272 -31.13 -8.03 20.23
CA ALA A 272 -32.00 -7.60 21.34
C ALA A 272 -31.98 -8.55 22.55
N ALA A 273 -31.89 -9.86 22.33
CA ALA A 273 -31.80 -10.83 23.42
C ALA A 273 -30.46 -10.70 24.16
N LEU A 274 -29.36 -10.55 23.42
CA LEU A 274 -28.03 -10.39 24.00
C LEU A 274 -27.90 -9.04 24.72
N LEU A 275 -28.53 -7.98 24.21
CA LEU A 275 -28.62 -6.67 24.86
C LEU A 275 -29.32 -6.77 26.23
N ARG A 276 -30.43 -7.52 26.32
CA ARG A 276 -31.12 -7.78 27.60
C ARG A 276 -30.25 -8.58 28.57
N GLU A 277 -29.44 -9.50 28.05
CA GLU A 277 -28.49 -10.27 28.87
C GLU A 277 -27.36 -9.38 29.40
N CYS A 278 -26.82 -8.45 28.60
CA CYS A 278 -25.88 -7.44 29.09
C CYS A 278 -26.47 -6.65 30.27
N ASP A 279 -27.69 -6.13 30.10
CA ASP A 279 -28.40 -5.36 31.13
C ASP A 279 -28.60 -6.17 32.43
N LYS A 280 -29.11 -7.39 32.29
CA LYS A 280 -29.34 -8.29 33.43
C LYS A 280 -28.05 -8.61 34.18
N ARG A 281 -26.97 -8.97 33.48
CA ARG A 281 -25.70 -9.36 34.11
C ARG A 281 -25.02 -8.18 34.79
N GLN A 282 -25.02 -7.01 34.15
CA GLN A 282 -24.51 -5.80 34.77
C GLN A 282 -25.18 -5.49 36.11
N LYS A 283 -26.50 -5.70 36.20
CA LYS A 283 -27.28 -5.48 37.42
C LYS A 283 -27.04 -6.53 38.51
N ILE A 284 -26.78 -7.78 38.13
CA ILE A 284 -26.41 -8.82 39.10
C ILE A 284 -25.04 -8.51 39.70
N GLU A 285 -24.07 -8.11 38.88
CA GLU A 285 -22.71 -7.80 39.33
C GLU A 285 -22.66 -6.60 40.29
N LEU A 286 -23.59 -5.64 40.15
CA LEU A 286 -23.76 -4.54 41.12
C LEU A 286 -23.94 -5.04 42.56
N CYS A 287 -24.65 -6.16 42.76
CA CYS A 287 -24.97 -6.70 44.08
C CYS A 287 -23.76 -7.43 44.67
N ASN A 288 -22.82 -6.65 45.20
CA ASN A 288 -21.57 -7.14 45.78
C ASN A 288 -21.12 -6.22 46.91
N THR A 289 -20.12 -6.66 47.68
CA THR A 289 -19.33 -5.80 48.55
C THR A 289 -18.18 -5.23 47.74
N TRP A 290 -18.13 -3.91 47.63
CA TRP A 290 -17.18 -3.14 46.84
C TRP A 290 -16.24 -2.38 47.78
N GLN A 291 -14.94 -2.49 47.52
CA GLN A 291 -13.87 -1.85 48.28
C GLN A 291 -13.20 -0.78 47.43
N CYS A 292 -13.14 0.45 47.94
CA CYS A 292 -12.45 1.54 47.26
C CYS A 292 -10.93 1.29 47.29
N ILE A 293 -10.26 1.41 46.13
CA ILE A 293 -8.81 1.16 46.03
C ILE A 293 -7.97 2.35 46.54
N ASP A 294 -8.54 3.55 46.49
CA ASP A 294 -7.92 4.80 46.96
C ASP A 294 -9.04 5.81 47.27
N PRO A 295 -9.60 5.78 48.49
CA PRO A 295 -10.72 6.63 48.87
C PRO A 295 -10.25 8.08 48.95
N ALA A 296 -10.72 8.91 48.01
CA ALA A 296 -10.58 10.35 48.12
C ALA A 296 -11.43 10.88 49.28
N ASP A 297 -11.02 12.02 49.87
CA ASP A 297 -11.74 12.64 51.00
C ASP A 297 -13.25 12.78 50.71
N GLY A 298 -14.07 12.09 51.51
CA GLY A 298 -15.54 12.14 51.41
C GLY A 298 -16.20 11.05 50.56
N TYR A 299 -15.44 10.07 50.07
CA TYR A 299 -15.96 8.86 49.41
C TYR A 299 -15.95 7.67 50.38
N PRO A 300 -16.89 6.72 50.25
CA PRO A 300 -16.95 5.57 51.13
C PRO A 300 -15.82 4.58 50.88
N ASP A 301 -15.29 4.01 51.96
CA ASP A 301 -14.25 2.98 51.91
C ASP A 301 -14.84 1.66 51.42
N THR A 302 -16.04 1.32 51.92
CA THR A 302 -16.76 0.10 51.60
C THR A 302 -18.20 0.39 51.20
N LEU A 303 -18.62 -0.15 50.06
CA LEU A 303 -19.99 -0.10 49.57
C LEU A 303 -20.52 -1.51 49.34
N THR A 304 -21.47 -1.96 50.15
CA THR A 304 -22.13 -3.25 49.98
C THR A 304 -23.52 -3.03 49.41
N LEU A 305 -23.77 -3.56 48.22
CA LEU A 305 -25.09 -3.51 47.58
C LEU A 305 -25.72 -4.91 47.66
N GLU A 306 -26.90 -5.00 48.27
CA GLU A 306 -27.60 -6.26 48.57
C GLU A 306 -29.09 -6.17 48.21
N ASN A 307 -29.79 -7.32 48.35
CA ASN A 307 -31.25 -7.43 48.24
C ASN A 307 -31.83 -6.67 47.04
N PRO A 308 -31.41 -6.99 45.80
CA PRO A 308 -32.01 -6.38 44.63
C PRO A 308 -33.52 -6.66 44.64
N ALA A 309 -34.32 -5.61 44.41
CA ALA A 309 -35.73 -5.77 44.09
C ALA A 309 -35.88 -6.64 42.83
N GLY A 310 -37.06 -7.21 42.59
CA GLY A 310 -37.29 -8.14 41.48
C GLY A 310 -37.02 -7.56 40.08
N ASP A 311 -36.90 -6.24 39.96
CA ASP A 311 -36.54 -5.52 38.74
C ASP A 311 -35.03 -5.24 38.60
N TYR A 312 -34.24 -5.57 39.63
CA TYR A 312 -32.81 -5.33 39.77
C TYR A 312 -32.40 -3.86 39.51
N LYS A 313 -33.32 -2.90 39.79
CA LYS A 313 -33.08 -1.45 39.63
C LYS A 313 -32.98 -0.72 40.97
N SER A 314 -33.24 -1.39 42.07
CA SER A 314 -33.07 -0.82 43.41
C SER A 314 -32.84 -1.93 44.42
N GLY A 315 -32.35 -1.57 45.59
CA GLY A 315 -32.14 -2.51 46.68
C GLY A 315 -31.71 -1.82 47.96
N THR A 316 -31.23 -2.62 48.90
CA THR A 316 -30.67 -2.15 50.17
C THR A 316 -29.16 -2.39 50.19
N GLY A 317 -28.47 -1.82 51.15
CA GLY A 317 -27.03 -2.06 51.27
C GLY A 317 -26.46 -1.40 52.49
N THR A 318 -25.13 -1.42 52.59
CA THR A 318 -24.40 -0.65 53.59
C THR A 318 -23.30 0.18 52.94
N MET A 319 -23.04 1.35 53.48
CA MET A 319 -21.96 2.26 53.10
C MET A 319 -21.18 2.60 54.36
N ASP A 320 -19.93 2.12 54.46
CA ASP A 320 -19.11 2.18 55.68
C ASP A 320 -19.85 1.68 56.95
N GLY A 321 -20.68 0.66 56.77
CA GLY A 321 -21.50 0.05 57.83
C GLY A 321 -22.82 0.78 58.14
N ALA A 322 -23.12 1.90 57.49
CA ALA A 322 -24.43 2.57 57.60
C ALA A 322 -25.41 2.06 56.54
N ASP A 323 -26.65 1.76 56.94
CA ASP A 323 -27.69 1.31 56.03
C ASP A 323 -27.98 2.35 54.93
N ILE A 324 -28.04 1.88 53.70
CA ILE A 324 -28.40 2.67 52.52
C ILE A 324 -29.52 1.99 51.74
N ARG A 325 -30.26 2.80 50.98
CA ARG A 325 -30.97 2.33 49.79
C ARG A 325 -30.19 2.76 48.57
N TRP A 326 -30.16 1.88 47.58
CA TRP A 326 -29.59 2.20 46.29
C TRP A 326 -30.67 2.13 45.21
N GLU A 327 -30.63 3.07 44.28
CA GLU A 327 -31.41 3.04 43.06
C GLU A 327 -30.47 3.19 41.87
N ALA A 328 -30.58 2.26 40.94
CA ALA A 328 -29.95 2.27 39.63
C ALA A 328 -30.95 2.86 38.63
N SER A 329 -30.92 4.17 38.45
CA SER A 329 -31.69 4.82 37.38
C SER A 329 -30.86 4.80 36.10
N TYR A 330 -31.49 4.58 34.95
CA TYR A 330 -30.76 4.61 33.69
C TYR A 330 -31.39 5.65 32.77
N HIS A 331 -30.60 6.60 32.26
CA HIS A 331 -31.10 7.52 31.23
C HIS A 331 -31.18 6.77 29.91
N ALA A 332 -32.42 6.46 29.52
CA ALA A 332 -32.73 5.90 28.23
C ALA A 332 -32.79 7.01 27.18
N TYR A 333 -31.82 7.08 26.27
CA TYR A 333 -32.06 7.83 25.04
C TYR A 333 -33.04 7.02 24.20
N SER A 334 -34.26 7.52 24.05
CA SER A 334 -35.22 7.03 23.06
C SER A 334 -34.70 7.43 21.68
N ILE A 335 -34.05 6.51 20.98
CA ILE A 335 -33.75 6.65 19.56
C ILE A 335 -34.42 5.46 18.87
N GLY A 336 -35.52 5.72 18.15
CA GLY A 336 -36.28 4.68 17.45
C GLY A 336 -37.20 3.79 18.30
N GLY A 337 -37.52 4.19 19.55
CA GLY A 337 -38.52 3.50 20.38
C GLY A 337 -38.00 2.31 21.21
N ALA A 338 -36.69 2.07 21.23
CA ALA A 338 -36.06 1.18 22.21
C ALA A 338 -35.38 2.01 23.31
N GLU A 339 -35.75 1.76 24.57
CA GLU A 339 -35.06 2.34 25.73
C GLU A 339 -33.66 1.72 25.82
N THR A 340 -32.61 2.52 25.60
CA THR A 340 -31.22 2.06 25.68
C THR A 340 -30.55 2.71 26.85
N ILE A 341 -29.99 1.93 27.76
CA ILE A 341 -29.22 2.39 28.90
C ILE A 341 -27.94 3.07 28.40
N VAL A 342 -27.86 4.40 28.54
CA VAL A 342 -26.64 5.17 28.16
C VAL A 342 -25.87 5.65 29.38
N GLU A 343 -26.51 5.67 30.54
CA GLU A 343 -25.93 6.20 31.76
C GLU A 343 -26.53 5.42 32.91
N LEU A 344 -25.72 4.66 33.64
CA LEU A 344 -26.16 4.15 34.93
C LEU A 344 -26.04 5.27 35.96
N LYS A 345 -27.06 5.44 36.80
CA LYS A 345 -27.05 6.41 37.89
C LYS A 345 -27.25 5.65 39.17
N LEU A 346 -26.22 5.62 40.01
CA LEU A 346 -26.33 5.04 41.34
C LEU A 346 -26.70 6.15 42.31
N ILE A 347 -27.88 6.04 42.92
CA ILE A 347 -28.37 6.96 43.97
C ILE A 347 -28.25 6.23 45.30
N LEU A 348 -27.42 6.73 46.21
CA LEU A 348 -27.27 6.19 47.56
C LEU A 348 -27.94 7.12 48.57
N SER A 349 -28.79 6.58 49.44
CA SER A 349 -29.45 7.34 50.52
C SER A 349 -29.03 6.84 51.90
N SER A 350 -27.96 7.38 52.46
CA SER A 350 -27.79 7.45 53.91
C SER A 350 -28.32 8.81 54.36
N ASP A 351 -29.01 8.88 55.50
CA ASP A 351 -29.20 10.13 56.28
C ASP A 351 -29.56 11.45 55.55
N ASN A 352 -30.32 11.40 54.43
CA ASN A 352 -30.67 12.55 53.56
C ASN A 352 -29.50 13.18 52.76
N ARG A 353 -28.34 12.52 52.66
CA ARG A 353 -27.29 12.85 51.69
C ARG A 353 -27.46 11.98 50.45
N TYR A 354 -27.72 12.62 49.31
CA TYR A 354 -27.88 11.95 48.03
C TYR A 354 -26.53 11.94 47.30
N TYR A 355 -25.96 10.75 47.08
CA TYR A 355 -24.84 10.57 46.17
C TYR A 355 -25.41 10.08 44.84
N SER A 356 -25.38 10.91 43.80
CA SER A 356 -25.77 10.55 42.43
C SER A 356 -24.52 10.52 41.57
N TYR A 357 -24.22 9.38 40.97
CA TYR A 357 -23.09 9.24 40.06
C TYR A 357 -23.57 9.07 38.63
N ASP A 358 -23.09 9.93 37.74
CA ASP A 358 -23.36 9.89 36.31
C ASP A 358 -22.39 8.87 35.68
N ASP A 359 -22.93 7.73 35.22
CA ASP A 359 -22.29 6.70 34.41
C ASP A 359 -21.13 5.88 35.05
N PRO A 360 -21.41 4.99 36.02
CA PRO A 360 -20.43 4.05 36.50
C PRO A 360 -20.09 3.03 35.42
N LYS A 361 -18.80 2.85 35.17
CA LYS A 361 -18.29 1.70 34.40
C LYS A 361 -18.31 0.49 35.31
N ILE A 362 -19.17 -0.46 34.99
CA ILE A 362 -19.35 -1.69 35.76
C ILE A 362 -18.90 -2.86 34.92
N GLY A 363 -17.87 -3.55 35.41
CA GLY A 363 -17.48 -4.87 34.97
C GLY A 363 -17.52 -5.86 36.13
N LYS A 364 -17.33 -7.14 35.84
CA LYS A 364 -17.29 -8.23 36.84
C LYS A 364 -16.34 -7.94 38.02
N GLN A 365 -15.34 -7.09 37.81
CA GLN A 365 -14.27 -6.85 38.77
C GLN A 365 -14.11 -5.38 39.13
N VAL A 366 -14.92 -4.48 38.58
CA VAL A 366 -14.73 -3.05 38.79
C VAL A 366 -16.04 -2.29 38.78
N MET A 367 -16.17 -1.37 39.72
CA MET A 367 -17.14 -0.31 39.69
C MET A 367 -16.37 1.01 39.79
N ALA A 368 -16.36 1.78 38.71
CA ALA A 368 -15.67 3.07 38.70
C ALA A 368 -16.67 4.21 38.81
N LEU A 369 -16.55 5.04 39.85
CA LEU A 369 -17.38 6.22 40.13
C LEU A 369 -16.50 7.46 40.01
N ASP A 370 -16.84 8.49 39.24
CA ASP A 370 -16.08 9.77 39.07
C ASP A 370 -14.55 9.70 39.36
N ASN A 371 -14.13 9.90 40.62
CA ASN A 371 -12.74 9.91 41.10
C ASN A 371 -12.29 8.69 41.93
N CYS A 372 -13.09 7.64 42.02
CA CYS A 372 -12.81 6.44 42.80
C CYS A 372 -13.04 5.18 41.98
N VAL A 373 -12.22 4.16 42.24
CA VAL A 373 -12.36 2.85 41.62
C VAL A 373 -12.56 1.83 42.73
N TYR A 374 -13.64 1.10 42.63
CA TYR A 374 -14.01 0.06 43.56
C TYR A 374 -13.82 -1.31 42.94
N PHE A 375 -13.38 -2.26 43.75
CA PHE A 375 -13.22 -3.66 43.37
C PHE A 375 -14.10 -4.53 44.27
N PRO A 376 -14.62 -5.66 43.77
CA PRO A 376 -15.33 -6.58 44.64
C PRO A 376 -14.40 -7.10 45.73
N GLU A 377 -14.95 -7.36 46.90
CA GLU A 377 -14.23 -7.92 48.03
C GLU A 377 -13.54 -9.23 47.61
N GLY A 378 -12.22 -9.31 47.80
CA GLY A 378 -11.41 -10.44 47.38
C GLY A 378 -10.82 -10.36 45.97
N ALA A 379 -10.99 -9.24 45.24
CA ALA A 379 -10.30 -9.01 43.96
C ALA A 379 -8.78 -9.09 44.09
N THR A 380 -8.14 -9.88 43.22
CA THR A 380 -6.69 -10.05 43.21
C THR A 380 -5.97 -8.88 42.54
N ASP A 381 -4.67 -8.76 42.74
CA ASP A 381 -3.87 -7.74 42.04
C ASP A 381 -3.84 -7.97 40.51
N ALA A 382 -4.01 -9.21 40.06
CA ALA A 382 -4.14 -9.53 38.64
C ALA A 382 -5.45 -8.97 38.06
N ASP A 383 -6.57 -9.15 38.77
CA ASP A 383 -7.89 -8.62 38.39
C ASP A 383 -7.87 -7.08 38.30
N LYS A 384 -7.21 -6.44 39.27
CA LYS A 384 -7.00 -4.99 39.29
C LYS A 384 -6.13 -4.52 38.13
N TYR A 385 -5.08 -5.25 37.78
CA TYR A 385 -4.23 -4.91 36.65
C TYR A 385 -4.96 -5.04 35.31
N GLU A 386 -5.67 -6.16 35.09
CA GLU A 386 -6.50 -6.37 33.90
C GLU A 386 -7.55 -5.26 33.73
N THR A 387 -8.21 -4.89 34.83
CA THR A 387 -9.14 -3.75 34.89
C THR A 387 -8.48 -2.44 34.42
N ALA A 388 -7.26 -2.16 34.86
CA ALA A 388 -6.54 -0.96 34.47
C ALA A 388 -6.18 -0.93 32.98
N GLU A 389 -5.93 -2.09 32.35
CA GLU A 389 -5.74 -2.19 30.90
C GLU A 389 -7.02 -1.88 30.14
N ILE A 390 -8.15 -2.46 30.56
CA ILE A 390 -9.47 -2.21 29.94
C ILE A 390 -9.80 -0.71 29.98
N LEU A 391 -9.64 -0.07 31.14
CA LEU A 391 -9.87 1.37 31.28
C LEU A 391 -8.94 2.20 30.37
N TYR A 392 -7.69 1.77 30.19
CA TYR A 392 -6.73 2.44 29.32
C TYR A 392 -7.11 2.32 27.83
N GLU A 393 -7.52 1.13 27.38
CA GLU A 393 -7.97 0.89 26.01
C GLU A 393 -9.23 1.70 25.67
N ASP A 394 -10.14 1.83 26.63
CA ASP A 394 -11.35 2.67 26.54
C ASP A 394 -11.05 4.18 26.71
N SER A 395 -9.78 4.57 26.74
CA SER A 395 -9.31 5.96 26.91
C SER A 395 -9.73 6.65 28.22
N ASP A 396 -10.05 5.89 29.27
CA ASP A 396 -10.35 6.38 30.62
C ASP A 396 -9.08 6.51 31.46
N TYR A 397 -8.17 7.36 30.96
CA TYR A 397 -6.80 7.46 31.48
C TYR A 397 -6.75 7.90 32.95
N LYS A 398 -7.70 8.73 33.40
CA LYS A 398 -7.77 9.21 34.79
C LYS A 398 -7.95 8.05 35.76
N ARG A 399 -8.94 7.19 35.54
CA ARG A 399 -9.26 6.06 36.43
C ARG A 399 -8.26 4.91 36.27
N ALA A 400 -7.79 4.65 35.05
CA ALA A 400 -6.67 3.72 34.83
C ALA A 400 -5.44 4.13 35.67
N GLY A 401 -5.12 5.42 35.69
CA GLY A 401 -4.03 5.97 36.49
C GLY A 401 -4.17 5.76 38.01
N ILE A 402 -5.39 5.86 38.56
CA ILE A 402 -5.69 5.58 39.97
C ILE A 402 -5.34 4.12 40.30
N VAL A 403 -5.87 3.18 39.50
CA VAL A 403 -5.64 1.74 39.72
C VAL A 403 -4.17 1.37 39.60
N TYR A 404 -3.47 1.84 38.56
CA TYR A 404 -2.03 1.59 38.41
C TYR A 404 -1.20 2.16 39.57
N THR A 405 -1.60 3.32 40.10
CA THR A 405 -0.91 3.94 41.24
C THR A 405 -1.14 3.13 42.52
N ALA A 406 -2.38 2.69 42.76
CA ALA A 406 -2.74 1.93 43.94
C ALA A 406 -2.17 0.50 43.96
N LEU A 407 -1.99 -0.14 42.79
CA LEU A 407 -1.32 -1.44 42.69
C LEU A 407 0.15 -1.40 43.09
N GLY A 408 0.83 -0.27 42.86
CA GLY A 408 2.24 -0.09 43.18
C GLY A 408 3.18 -1.20 42.67
N SER A 409 4.40 -1.23 43.21
CA SER A 409 5.45 -2.28 43.20
C SER A 409 5.91 -2.93 41.88
N TYR A 410 5.13 -2.86 40.79
CA TYR A 410 5.51 -3.31 39.45
C TYR A 410 6.04 -2.14 38.64
N LYS A 411 7.26 -2.30 38.12
CA LYS A 411 7.93 -1.30 37.26
C LYS A 411 7.08 -0.86 36.06
N ASP A 412 6.21 -1.74 35.57
CA ASP A 412 5.32 -1.44 34.45
C ASP A 412 4.08 -0.65 34.89
N CYS A 413 3.54 -0.87 36.09
CA CYS A 413 2.45 -0.09 36.68
C CYS A 413 2.87 1.36 36.90
N GLU A 414 4.06 1.61 37.47
CA GLU A 414 4.56 2.98 37.71
C GLU A 414 4.73 3.78 36.41
N LYS A 415 5.24 3.12 35.35
CA LYS A 415 5.38 3.71 34.02
C LYS A 415 4.03 3.99 33.38
N LYS A 416 3.09 3.04 33.43
CA LYS A 416 1.75 3.21 32.87
C LYS A 416 0.93 4.26 33.63
N ALA A 417 1.05 4.33 34.96
CA ALA A 417 0.48 5.40 35.76
C ALA A 417 1.00 6.78 35.30
N ALA A 418 2.31 6.89 35.04
CA ALA A 418 2.90 8.13 34.52
C ALA A 418 2.40 8.48 33.10
N LEU A 419 2.23 7.49 32.23
CA LEU A 419 1.65 7.67 30.89
C LEU A 419 0.20 8.15 30.96
N CYS A 420 -0.60 7.57 31.86
CA CYS A 420 -2.00 7.97 32.07
C CYS A 420 -2.11 9.44 32.51
N ARG A 421 -1.27 9.88 33.44
CA ARG A 421 -1.20 11.29 33.89
C ARG A 421 -0.83 12.28 32.77
N GLY A 422 -0.14 11.83 31.72
CA GLY A 422 0.21 12.67 30.57
C GLY A 422 -0.88 12.75 29.50
N LYS A 423 -1.92 11.93 29.58
CA LYS A 423 -3.04 11.86 28.63
C LYS A 423 -4.37 12.37 29.20
N SER A 424 -4.45 12.55 30.52
CA SER A 424 -5.64 12.95 31.28
C SER A 424 -5.96 14.43 31.20
#